data_AF-M7ZHY4-F1
#
_entry.id   AF-M7ZHY4-F1
#
_cell.length_a   1.000
_cell.length_b   1.000
_cell.length_c   1.000
_cell.angle_alpha   90.00
_cell.angle_beta   90.00
_cell.angle_gamma   90.00
#
_symmetry.space_group_name_H-M   'P 1'
#
loop_
_entity.id
_entity.type
_entity.pdbx_description
1 polymer ?
#
loop_
_entity_poly.entity_id
_entity_poly.type
_entity_poly.pdbx_seq_one_letter_code
_entity_poly.pdbx_strand_id
1 'polypeptide(L)'
;MITTGKDDKGLKTYDPGYLNTAPVRSSICYIDGDEGILRYRGYPIEEVAESSSFVEVAYLLMYGNLPTQSQLAGWEFAISQHSAVPQGLLDIIQSMPHDAHPMGVLASAMSTLSVFHPDANPALRGQDLYNSKQVRDKQIVRVLGKAPAIAAAAYLRLAGRPAVLPSNNLSYSENFLYMLDSLGNKEYKPNPRLARVLDILFILHAEHEMNCSTAAVRHLASSGVDVFTALSGAVGALYGPLHGGANEAVLKMLNEIGAVENIPDFIEGVKNRKRKMSGFGHRVYKNYDPRAKVIRKLAEEVFSIVGRDPLIEVAVALEKAALSDDYFIKRKLYPNVDFYSGLIYRAMGFPTEFFPVLFAIPRMAGWLAHWKESLDDPDNKIMRPQQVYTGVWLRHYTPVRERVASNQGEELVKRVTILSNLDGPTVVPVLQQPVRFIRRSRFSKLCSNDVGFTITLMRFMCVALTVLPFGQTGGLFVAALSVMFPVVGNVLGVVFGRCMEQWVSLDQ
;
A
#
# COMPACT_ATOMS: atom_id res chain seq x y z
N MET A 1 27.73 15.31 15.94
CA MET A 1 27.15 15.37 17.30
C MET A 1 27.52 16.72 17.91
N ILE A 2 26.59 17.38 18.60
CA ILE A 2 26.95 18.53 19.44
C ILE A 2 27.61 17.92 20.69
N THR A 3 28.94 17.98 20.74
CA THR A 3 29.75 17.50 21.85
C THR A 3 30.48 18.68 22.46
N THR A 4 30.42 18.81 23.78
CA THR A 4 31.09 19.85 24.56
C THR A 4 32.53 19.47 24.96
N GLY A 5 33.01 18.28 24.58
CA GLY A 5 34.38 17.81 24.83
C GLY A 5 34.67 16.43 24.25
N LYS A 6 35.92 15.97 24.36
CA LYS A 6 36.37 14.65 23.83
C LYS A 6 35.68 13.44 24.48
N ASP A 7 35.17 13.59 25.72
CA ASP A 7 34.50 12.54 26.49
C ASP A 7 32.98 12.75 26.61
N ASP A 8 32.44 13.77 25.92
CA ASP A 8 31.01 14.05 25.94
C ASP A 8 30.25 13.02 25.08
N LYS A 9 29.30 12.32 25.70
CA LYS A 9 28.39 11.37 25.02
C LYS A 9 27.45 12.07 24.03
N GLY A 10 27.51 13.40 23.96
CA GLY A 10 26.76 14.25 23.06
C GLY A 10 25.36 14.52 23.59
N LEU A 11 24.83 15.68 23.22
CA LEU A 11 23.43 16.01 23.49
C LEU A 11 22.51 15.12 22.65
N LYS A 12 21.46 14.60 23.28
CA LYS A 12 20.37 13.85 22.64
C LYS A 12 19.08 14.62 22.79
N THR A 13 18.31 14.73 21.71
CA THR A 13 17.00 15.37 21.71
C THR A 13 15.89 14.30 21.76
N TYR A 14 14.81 14.60 22.49
CA TYR A 14 13.56 13.84 22.42
C TYR A 14 12.55 14.66 21.62
N ASP A 15 12.45 14.36 20.33
CA ASP A 15 11.60 15.09 19.38
C ASP A 15 10.65 14.10 18.67
N PRO A 16 9.59 13.63 19.35
CA PRO A 16 8.69 12.63 18.81
C PRO A 16 8.01 13.16 17.53
N GLY A 17 8.19 12.44 16.41
CA GLY A 17 7.64 12.82 15.11
C GLY A 17 8.49 13.81 14.31
N TYR A 18 9.74 14.07 14.71
CA TYR A 18 10.68 14.95 14.01
C TYR A 18 10.15 16.37 13.80
N LEU A 19 9.49 16.94 14.81
CA LEU A 19 8.83 18.24 14.69
C LEU A 19 9.83 19.40 14.60
N ASN A 20 11.03 19.22 15.16
CA ASN A 20 12.10 20.22 15.23
C ASN A 20 13.44 19.68 14.69
N THR A 21 13.40 18.56 13.95
CA THR A 21 14.58 17.86 13.45
C THR A 21 14.55 17.82 11.93
N ALA A 22 15.56 18.41 11.28
CA ALA A 22 15.80 18.25 9.84
C ALA A 22 16.81 17.11 9.62
N PRO A 23 16.38 15.91 9.17
CA PRO A 23 17.27 14.74 9.11
C PRO A 23 18.19 14.72 7.88
N VAL A 24 17.91 15.53 6.87
CA VAL A 24 18.63 15.55 5.58
C VAL A 24 18.72 16.98 5.04
N ARG A 25 19.73 17.24 4.21
CA ARG A 25 19.77 18.41 3.34
C ARG A 25 19.21 18.01 1.98
N SER A 26 18.43 18.88 1.36
CA SER A 26 17.85 18.59 0.04
C SER A 26 17.79 19.83 -0.83
N SER A 27 17.84 19.59 -2.14
CA SER A 27 17.73 20.59 -3.20
C SER A 27 16.55 20.31 -4.14
N ILE A 28 15.70 19.33 -3.81
CA ILE A 28 14.64 18.81 -4.69
C ILE A 28 13.42 19.72 -4.71
N CYS A 29 12.91 20.04 -3.52
CA CYS A 29 11.71 20.84 -3.36
C CYS A 29 11.86 21.78 -2.16
N TYR A 30 11.24 22.94 -2.29
CA TYR A 30 11.15 23.93 -1.23
C TYR A 30 9.68 24.26 -0.97
N ILE A 31 9.33 24.34 0.32
CA ILE A 31 8.02 24.76 0.78
C ILE A 31 8.18 25.91 1.77
N ASP A 32 7.47 27.01 1.52
CA ASP A 32 7.18 28.01 2.54
C ASP A 32 5.72 27.86 2.97
N GLY A 33 5.51 27.33 4.17
CA GLY A 33 4.18 27.06 4.68
C GLY A 33 3.38 28.33 4.98
N ASP A 34 4.05 29.38 5.42
CA ASP A 34 3.40 30.63 5.84
C ASP A 34 3.02 31.49 4.62
N GLU A 35 3.87 31.49 3.60
CA GLU A 35 3.63 32.23 2.35
C GLU A 35 2.88 31.41 1.28
N GLY A 36 2.64 30.10 1.52
CA GLY A 36 1.95 29.24 0.55
C GLY A 36 2.78 28.97 -0.71
N ILE A 37 4.10 28.85 -0.57
CA ILE A 37 5.02 28.63 -1.70
C ILE A 37 5.36 27.15 -1.81
N LEU A 38 5.28 26.60 -3.03
CA LEU A 38 5.82 25.29 -3.37
C LEU A 38 6.67 25.44 -4.64
N ARG A 39 7.93 24.97 -4.57
CA ARG A 39 8.85 25.00 -5.71
C ARG A 39 9.48 23.64 -5.94
N TYR A 40 9.51 23.20 -7.20
CA TYR A 40 10.31 22.07 -7.64
C TYR A 40 11.58 22.59 -8.28
N ARG A 41 12.75 22.28 -7.69
CA ARG A 41 14.06 22.78 -8.16
C ARG A 41 14.11 24.30 -8.41
N GLY A 42 13.37 25.06 -7.60
CA GLY A 42 13.26 26.52 -7.72
C GLY A 42 12.11 27.04 -8.59
N TYR A 43 11.49 26.20 -9.42
CA TYR A 43 10.35 26.58 -10.26
C TYR A 43 9.04 26.56 -9.47
N PRO A 44 8.21 27.61 -9.51
CA PRO A 44 6.89 27.62 -8.87
C PRO A 44 5.99 26.50 -9.38
N ILE A 45 5.24 25.86 -8.47
CA ILE A 45 4.37 24.73 -8.82
C ILE A 45 3.30 25.10 -9.86
N GLU A 46 2.79 26.33 -9.80
CA GLU A 46 1.75 26.82 -10.70
C GLU A 46 2.26 26.91 -12.13
N GLU A 47 3.50 27.35 -12.33
CA GLU A 47 4.11 27.48 -13.66
C GLU A 47 4.35 26.11 -14.29
N VAL A 48 4.95 25.17 -13.54
CA VAL A 48 5.21 23.82 -14.06
C VAL A 48 3.91 23.03 -14.26
N ALA A 49 2.90 23.22 -13.41
CA ALA A 49 1.61 22.58 -13.58
C ALA A 49 0.88 23.05 -14.84
N GLU A 50 0.94 24.35 -15.17
CA GLU A 50 0.26 24.89 -16.35
C GLU A 50 1.02 24.58 -17.65
N SER A 51 2.36 24.60 -17.63
CA SER A 51 3.19 24.61 -18.86
C SER A 51 3.98 23.34 -19.14
N SER A 52 4.14 22.42 -18.18
CA SER A 52 4.98 21.22 -18.30
C SER A 52 4.16 19.94 -18.48
N SER A 53 4.83 18.81 -18.68
CA SER A 53 4.27 17.45 -18.58
C SER A 53 4.79 16.73 -17.33
N PHE A 54 4.07 15.73 -16.82
CA PHE A 54 4.55 14.96 -15.67
C PHE A 54 5.94 14.35 -15.92
N VAL A 55 6.22 13.87 -17.13
CA VAL A 55 7.50 13.23 -17.48
C VAL A 55 8.64 14.23 -17.49
N GLU A 56 8.40 15.46 -17.95
CA GLU A 56 9.36 16.57 -17.88
C GLU A 56 9.63 16.99 -16.42
N VAL A 57 8.58 17.09 -15.59
CA VAL A 57 8.72 17.35 -14.15
C VAL A 57 9.48 16.22 -13.44
N ALA A 58 9.24 14.96 -13.79
CA ALA A 58 10.00 13.84 -13.26
C ALA A 58 11.49 13.96 -13.61
N TYR A 59 11.83 14.38 -14.84
CA TYR A 59 13.22 14.67 -15.23
C TYR A 59 13.81 15.80 -14.37
N LEU A 60 13.09 16.92 -14.23
CA LEU A 60 13.49 18.07 -13.41
C LEU A 60 13.82 17.63 -11.97
N LEU A 61 12.94 16.85 -11.35
CA LEU A 61 13.13 16.36 -9.98
C LEU A 61 14.40 15.51 -9.85
N MET A 62 14.72 14.65 -10.83
CA MET A 62 15.90 13.76 -10.78
C MET A 62 17.23 14.48 -11.03
N TYR A 63 17.22 15.40 -12.00
CA TYR A 63 18.44 15.94 -12.61
C TYR A 63 18.67 17.43 -12.34
N GLY A 64 17.70 18.11 -11.71
CA GLY A 64 17.84 19.47 -11.18
C GLY A 64 17.57 20.59 -12.20
N ASN A 65 17.53 20.29 -13.49
CA ASN A 65 17.27 21.24 -14.56
C ASN A 65 16.23 20.69 -15.54
N LEU A 66 15.51 21.58 -16.23
CA LEU A 66 14.61 21.20 -17.31
C LEU A 66 15.40 20.57 -18.48
N PRO A 67 14.86 19.53 -19.13
CA PRO A 67 15.51 18.90 -20.27
C PRO A 67 15.42 19.77 -21.53
N THR A 68 16.41 19.64 -22.41
CA THR A 68 16.25 20.03 -23.83
C THR A 68 15.28 19.08 -24.54
N GLN A 69 14.75 19.49 -25.69
CA GLN A 69 13.84 18.66 -26.49
C GLN A 69 14.39 17.24 -26.77
N SER A 70 15.67 17.12 -27.10
CA SER A 70 16.31 15.83 -27.36
C SER A 70 16.44 14.98 -26.10
N GLN A 71 16.75 15.60 -24.95
CA GLN A 71 16.80 14.91 -23.66
C GLN A 71 15.41 14.43 -23.23
N LEU A 72 14.37 15.24 -23.41
CA LEU A 72 13.00 14.88 -23.07
C LEU A 72 12.52 13.72 -23.93
N ALA A 73 12.73 13.75 -25.24
CA ALA A 73 12.36 12.66 -26.14
C ALA A 73 13.08 11.34 -25.78
N GLY A 74 14.38 11.41 -25.46
CA GLY A 74 15.13 10.23 -25.00
C GLY A 74 14.64 9.69 -23.66
N TRP A 75 14.24 10.58 -22.75
CA TRP A 75 13.69 10.25 -21.45
C TRP A 75 12.31 9.57 -21.54
N GLU A 76 11.39 10.13 -22.33
CA GLU A 76 10.08 9.55 -22.63
C GLU A 76 10.22 8.17 -23.28
N PHE A 77 11.13 8.04 -24.25
CA PHE A 77 11.44 6.76 -24.88
C PHE A 77 11.95 5.74 -23.85
N ALA A 78 12.91 6.10 -23.00
CA ALA A 78 13.45 5.19 -21.99
C ALA A 78 12.37 4.71 -20.99
N ILE A 79 11.48 5.60 -20.55
CA ILE A 79 10.36 5.24 -19.68
C ILE A 79 9.39 4.28 -20.38
N SER A 80 8.99 4.59 -21.62
CA SER A 80 8.04 3.76 -22.37
C SER A 80 8.58 2.35 -22.62
N GLN A 81 9.87 2.22 -22.98
CA GLN A 81 10.53 0.92 -23.17
C GLN A 81 10.56 0.07 -21.89
N HIS A 82 10.46 0.68 -20.72
CA HIS A 82 10.44 -0.01 -19.44
C HIS A 82 9.04 -0.14 -18.82
N SER A 83 7.98 0.19 -19.55
CA SER A 83 6.60 0.12 -19.05
C SER A 83 6.05 -1.31 -18.86
N ALA A 84 6.50 -2.27 -19.68
CA ALA A 84 6.04 -3.65 -19.61
C ALA A 84 6.38 -4.31 -18.26
N VAL A 85 5.41 -4.96 -17.63
CA VAL A 85 5.55 -5.62 -16.32
C VAL A 85 5.82 -7.13 -16.51
N PRO A 86 6.69 -7.77 -15.70
CA PRO A 86 6.89 -9.22 -15.78
C PRO A 86 5.57 -9.99 -15.61
N GLN A 87 5.30 -10.98 -16.47
CA GLN A 87 4.04 -11.74 -16.44
C GLN A 87 3.75 -12.35 -15.06
N GLY A 88 4.76 -12.95 -14.42
CA GLY A 88 4.59 -13.52 -13.08
C GLY A 88 4.15 -12.50 -12.02
N LEU A 89 4.49 -11.21 -12.17
CA LEU A 89 3.98 -10.17 -11.27
C LEU A 89 2.49 -9.89 -11.53
N LEU A 90 2.07 -9.87 -12.80
CA LEU A 90 0.66 -9.73 -13.16
C LEU A 90 -0.17 -10.92 -12.66
N ASP A 91 0.37 -12.14 -12.75
CA ASP A 91 -0.28 -13.35 -12.24
C ASP A 91 -0.46 -13.29 -10.72
N ILE A 92 0.56 -12.80 -9.99
CA ILE A 92 0.48 -12.57 -8.55
C ILE A 92 -0.62 -11.56 -8.21
N ILE A 93 -0.68 -10.42 -8.90
CA ILE A 93 -1.75 -9.42 -8.73
C ILE A 93 -3.12 -10.05 -9.02
N GLN A 94 -3.23 -10.81 -10.10
CA GLN A 94 -4.48 -11.49 -10.50
C GLN A 94 -4.94 -12.53 -9.47
N SER A 95 -4.01 -13.12 -8.71
CA SER A 95 -4.30 -14.11 -7.67
C SER A 95 -4.78 -13.52 -6.34
N MET A 96 -4.54 -12.22 -6.09
CA MET A 96 -4.98 -11.55 -4.85
C MET A 96 -6.51 -11.49 -4.75
N PRO A 97 -7.15 -11.39 -3.57
CA PRO A 97 -8.60 -11.25 -3.47
C PRO A 97 -9.17 -10.09 -4.32
N HIS A 98 -10.39 -10.23 -4.82
CA HIS A 98 -11.05 -9.20 -5.65
C HIS A 98 -11.40 -7.93 -4.84
N ASP A 99 -11.58 -8.10 -3.52
CA ASP A 99 -11.85 -7.06 -2.52
C ASP A 99 -10.56 -6.60 -1.81
N ALA A 100 -9.39 -7.00 -2.30
CA ALA A 100 -8.11 -6.50 -1.77
C ALA A 100 -7.99 -5.00 -2.02
N HIS A 101 -7.64 -4.25 -0.98
CA HIS A 101 -7.47 -2.80 -1.09
C HIS A 101 -6.33 -2.46 -2.08
N PRO A 102 -6.53 -1.57 -3.07
CA PRO A 102 -5.56 -1.30 -4.14
C PRO A 102 -4.15 -0.90 -3.66
N MET A 103 -4.05 -0.12 -2.57
CA MET A 103 -2.75 0.20 -1.96
C MET A 103 -2.00 -1.02 -1.40
N GLY A 104 -2.71 -2.01 -0.85
CA GLY A 104 -2.09 -3.27 -0.41
C GLY A 104 -1.56 -4.08 -1.59
N VAL A 105 -2.31 -4.09 -2.69
CA VAL A 105 -1.88 -4.69 -3.97
C VAL A 105 -0.64 -3.98 -4.50
N LEU A 106 -0.64 -2.64 -4.56
CA LEU A 106 0.48 -1.84 -5.05
C LEU A 106 1.75 -2.04 -4.18
N ALA A 107 1.63 -1.97 -2.86
CA ALA A 107 2.76 -2.17 -1.95
C ALA A 107 3.38 -3.57 -2.13
N SER A 108 2.54 -4.60 -2.21
CA SER A 108 2.95 -5.99 -2.42
C SER A 108 3.62 -6.17 -3.79
N ALA A 109 3.05 -5.56 -4.84
CA ALA A 109 3.58 -5.65 -6.19
C ALA A 109 4.94 -4.94 -6.32
N MET A 110 5.11 -3.77 -5.69
CA MET A 110 6.40 -3.07 -5.64
C MET A 110 7.47 -3.89 -4.91
N SER A 111 7.13 -4.53 -3.79
CA SER A 111 8.07 -5.42 -3.10
C SER A 111 8.42 -6.64 -3.97
N THR A 112 7.43 -7.21 -4.64
CA THR A 112 7.62 -8.38 -5.51
C THR A 112 8.48 -8.03 -6.73
N LEU A 113 8.39 -6.80 -7.23
CA LEU A 113 9.20 -6.32 -8.34
C LEU A 113 10.72 -6.38 -8.05
N SER A 114 11.14 -6.27 -6.77
CA SER A 114 12.53 -6.51 -6.34
C SER A 114 13.00 -7.93 -6.72
N VAL A 115 12.15 -8.93 -6.54
CA VAL A 115 12.46 -10.35 -6.83
C VAL A 115 12.68 -10.58 -8.33
N PHE A 116 11.97 -9.84 -9.19
CA PHE A 116 12.15 -9.88 -10.64
C PHE A 116 13.36 -9.07 -11.15
N HIS A 117 14.05 -8.34 -10.26
CA HIS A 117 15.22 -7.53 -10.57
C HIS A 117 16.40 -7.84 -9.63
N PRO A 118 16.93 -9.09 -9.63
CA PRO A 118 18.11 -9.44 -8.84
C PRO A 118 19.35 -8.63 -9.26
N ASP A 119 19.35 -8.04 -10.47
CA ASP A 119 20.38 -7.11 -10.94
C ASP A 119 20.39 -5.77 -10.18
N ALA A 120 19.32 -5.45 -9.46
CA ALA A 120 19.16 -4.26 -8.65
C ALA A 120 19.33 -4.52 -7.14
N ASN A 121 19.60 -5.75 -6.71
CA ASN A 121 19.64 -6.10 -5.29
C ASN A 121 21.08 -6.02 -4.72
N PRO A 122 21.37 -5.08 -3.79
CA PRO A 122 22.72 -4.94 -3.22
C PRO A 122 23.19 -6.15 -2.41
N ALA A 123 22.28 -6.94 -1.83
CA ALA A 123 22.64 -8.18 -1.14
C ALA A 123 23.14 -9.26 -2.12
N LEU A 124 22.75 -9.19 -3.40
CA LEU A 124 23.17 -10.14 -4.45
C LEU A 124 24.32 -9.61 -5.31
N ARG A 125 24.43 -8.29 -5.48
CA ARG A 125 25.38 -7.65 -6.41
C ARG A 125 26.48 -6.83 -5.73
N GLY A 126 26.42 -6.69 -4.40
CA GLY A 126 27.35 -5.90 -3.60
C GLY A 126 26.77 -4.54 -3.17
N GLN A 127 27.24 -4.06 -2.02
CA GLN A 127 26.77 -2.81 -1.41
C GLN A 127 27.04 -1.57 -2.29
N ASP A 128 28.11 -1.61 -3.08
CA ASP A 128 28.51 -0.54 -3.99
C ASP A 128 27.76 -0.54 -5.34
N LEU A 129 26.76 -1.41 -5.52
CA LEU A 129 25.98 -1.52 -6.76
C LEU A 129 25.49 -0.17 -7.26
N TYR A 130 24.97 0.64 -6.34
CA TYR A 130 24.43 1.95 -6.65
C TYR A 130 25.49 3.04 -6.72
N ASN A 131 26.81 2.78 -6.71
CA ASN A 131 27.79 3.82 -7.03
C ASN A 131 27.78 4.18 -8.53
N SER A 132 27.32 3.27 -9.39
CA SER A 132 27.11 3.54 -10.81
C SER A 132 25.83 4.35 -11.05
N LYS A 133 25.98 5.55 -11.64
CA LYS A 133 24.85 6.38 -12.07
C LYS A 133 23.97 5.67 -13.11
N GLN A 134 24.59 4.92 -14.03
CA GLN A 134 23.87 4.14 -15.04
C GLN A 134 22.96 3.08 -14.42
N VAL A 135 23.42 2.41 -13.36
CA VAL A 135 22.59 1.44 -12.62
C VAL A 135 21.42 2.15 -11.94
N ARG A 136 21.64 3.33 -11.33
CA ARG A 136 20.56 4.14 -10.73
C ARG A 136 19.54 4.55 -11.77
N ASP A 137 19.99 5.17 -12.86
CA ASP A 137 19.13 5.67 -13.94
C ASP A 137 18.28 4.55 -14.56
N LYS A 138 18.85 3.35 -14.75
CA LYS A 138 18.11 2.16 -15.19
C LYS A 138 16.96 1.80 -14.24
N GLN A 139 17.16 1.88 -12.92
CA GLN A 139 16.08 1.58 -11.98
C GLN A 139 15.04 2.69 -11.93
N ILE A 140 15.46 3.95 -12.07
CA ILE A 140 14.55 5.10 -12.13
C ILE A 140 13.54 4.92 -13.28
N VAL A 141 14.02 4.66 -14.51
CA VAL A 141 13.11 4.48 -15.67
C VAL A 141 12.27 3.21 -15.53
N ARG A 142 12.79 2.14 -14.90
CA ARG A 142 12.01 0.93 -14.60
C ARG A 142 10.84 1.21 -13.67
N VAL A 143 11.07 1.95 -12.58
CA VAL A 143 10.02 2.30 -11.64
C VAL A 143 8.99 3.23 -12.29
N LEU A 144 9.44 4.31 -12.94
CA LEU A 144 8.53 5.26 -13.59
C LEU A 144 7.68 4.61 -14.68
N GLY A 145 8.24 3.68 -15.46
CA GLY A 145 7.51 2.93 -16.48
C GLY A 145 6.53 1.92 -15.89
N LYS A 146 6.92 1.15 -14.87
CA LYS A 146 6.12 0.03 -14.33
C LYS A 146 5.07 0.46 -13.32
N ALA A 147 5.29 1.54 -12.56
CA ALA A 147 4.34 2.03 -11.57
C ALA A 147 2.91 2.23 -12.13
N PRO A 148 2.69 2.92 -13.27
CA PRO A 148 1.34 3.08 -13.82
C PRO A 148 0.75 1.76 -14.33
N ALA A 149 1.58 0.85 -14.88
CA ALA A 149 1.10 -0.46 -15.34
C ALA A 149 0.69 -1.37 -14.18
N ILE A 150 1.45 -1.37 -13.08
CA ILE A 150 1.11 -2.09 -11.85
C ILE A 150 -0.17 -1.50 -11.23
N ALA A 151 -0.28 -0.17 -11.19
CA ALA A 151 -1.48 0.50 -10.70
C ALA A 151 -2.72 0.17 -11.55
N ALA A 152 -2.59 0.17 -12.88
CA ALA A 152 -3.67 -0.22 -13.78
C ALA A 152 -4.07 -1.70 -13.59
N ALA A 153 -3.09 -2.60 -13.41
CA ALA A 153 -3.38 -3.99 -13.08
C ALA A 153 -4.13 -4.14 -11.74
N ALA A 154 -3.77 -3.35 -10.72
CA ALA A 154 -4.47 -3.32 -9.44
C ALA A 154 -5.92 -2.81 -9.58
N TYR A 155 -6.13 -1.78 -10.40
CA TYR A 155 -7.48 -1.28 -10.72
C TYR A 155 -8.32 -2.35 -11.44
N LEU A 156 -7.75 -2.99 -12.46
CA LEU A 156 -8.44 -4.01 -13.22
C LEU A 156 -8.75 -5.23 -12.36
N ARG A 157 -7.86 -5.58 -11.42
CA ARG A 157 -8.15 -6.62 -10.42
C ARG A 157 -9.37 -6.29 -9.58
N LEU A 158 -9.45 -5.08 -9.06
CA LEU A 158 -10.63 -4.58 -8.31
C LEU A 158 -11.90 -4.64 -9.18
N ALA A 159 -11.79 -4.32 -10.46
CA ALA A 159 -12.89 -4.38 -11.43
C ALA A 159 -13.22 -5.79 -11.95
N GLY A 160 -12.51 -6.84 -11.50
CA GLY A 160 -12.69 -8.21 -12.00
C GLY A 160 -12.26 -8.43 -13.46
N ARG A 161 -11.36 -7.59 -13.97
CA ARG A 161 -10.88 -7.58 -15.36
C ARG A 161 -9.41 -8.02 -15.44
N PRO A 162 -8.98 -8.63 -16.56
CA PRO A 162 -7.56 -8.95 -16.77
C PRO A 162 -6.74 -7.68 -17.01
N ALA A 163 -5.45 -7.73 -16.68
CA ALA A 163 -4.52 -6.63 -16.92
C ALA A 163 -4.36 -6.32 -18.42
N VAL A 164 -4.26 -5.03 -18.76
CA VAL A 164 -3.98 -4.55 -20.12
C VAL A 164 -2.51 -4.14 -20.22
N LEU A 165 -1.86 -4.49 -21.32
CA LEU A 165 -0.47 -4.10 -21.57
C LEU A 165 -0.36 -2.62 -21.98
N PRO A 166 0.73 -1.94 -21.60
CA PRO A 166 0.98 -0.56 -21.98
C PRO A 166 1.16 -0.39 -23.49
N SER A 167 0.85 0.80 -23.99
CA SER A 167 1.10 1.26 -25.35
C SER A 167 2.24 2.28 -25.37
N ASN A 168 3.24 2.05 -26.23
CA ASN A 168 4.38 2.95 -26.41
C ASN A 168 4.06 4.17 -27.31
N ASN A 169 2.86 4.23 -27.88
CA ASN A 169 2.44 5.30 -28.80
C ASN A 169 1.64 6.42 -28.12
N LEU A 170 1.46 6.34 -26.81
CA LEU A 170 0.67 7.27 -26.01
C LEU A 170 1.58 7.98 -25.01
N SER A 171 1.25 9.21 -24.64
CA SER A 171 1.91 9.91 -23.54
C SER A 171 1.70 9.17 -22.22
N TYR A 172 2.44 9.55 -21.17
CA TYR A 172 2.40 8.87 -19.87
C TYR A 172 0.98 8.73 -19.28
N SER A 173 0.24 9.84 -19.25
CA SER A 173 -1.11 9.91 -18.69
C SER A 173 -2.15 9.31 -19.63
N GLU A 174 -2.00 9.44 -20.95
CA GLU A 174 -2.84 8.75 -21.93
C GLU A 174 -2.66 7.22 -21.85
N ASN A 175 -1.42 6.75 -21.74
CA ASN A 175 -1.13 5.32 -21.62
C ASN A 175 -1.74 4.73 -20.35
N PHE A 176 -1.71 5.47 -19.24
CA PHE A 176 -2.37 5.04 -18.01
C PHE A 176 -3.88 4.88 -18.21
N LEU A 177 -4.58 5.90 -18.73
CA LEU A 177 -6.02 5.82 -19.01
C LEU A 177 -6.36 4.72 -20.04
N TYR A 178 -5.52 4.56 -21.07
CA TYR A 178 -5.64 3.48 -22.05
C TYR A 178 -5.61 2.10 -21.38
N MET A 179 -4.69 1.87 -20.43
CA MET A 179 -4.63 0.59 -19.73
C MET A 179 -5.89 0.32 -18.88
N LEU A 180 -6.56 1.35 -18.37
CA LEU A 180 -7.78 1.18 -17.57
C LEU A 180 -9.02 0.87 -18.43
N ASP A 181 -9.14 1.52 -19.59
CA ASP A 181 -10.43 1.61 -20.32
C ASP A 181 -10.41 0.96 -21.71
N SER A 182 -9.26 0.64 -22.28
CA SER A 182 -9.21 0.08 -23.65
C SER A 182 -9.88 -1.29 -23.77
N LEU A 183 -9.98 -2.06 -22.69
CA LEU A 183 -10.52 -3.42 -22.68
C LEU A 183 -9.89 -4.34 -23.76
N GLY A 184 -8.61 -4.10 -24.08
CA GLY A 184 -7.87 -4.83 -25.12
C GLY A 184 -8.05 -4.27 -26.54
N ASN A 185 -8.87 -3.24 -26.74
CA ASN A 185 -8.96 -2.53 -28.01
C ASN A 185 -7.74 -1.61 -28.21
N LYS A 186 -6.82 -2.04 -29.07
CA LYS A 186 -5.58 -1.28 -29.40
C LYS A 186 -5.84 0.06 -30.09
N GLU A 187 -7.04 0.27 -30.63
CA GLU A 187 -7.43 1.53 -31.29
C GLU A 187 -8.08 2.53 -30.32
N TYR A 188 -8.37 2.11 -29.08
CA TYR A 188 -8.92 3.00 -28.06
C TYR A 188 -7.95 4.17 -27.81
N LYS A 189 -8.49 5.38 -27.80
CA LYS A 189 -7.76 6.59 -27.41
C LYS A 189 -8.52 7.26 -26.26
N PRO A 190 -7.86 7.54 -25.13
CA PRO A 190 -8.49 8.27 -24.04
C PRO A 190 -8.83 9.70 -24.50
N ASN A 191 -9.77 10.34 -23.80
CA ASN A 191 -10.07 11.74 -24.06
C ASN A 191 -8.83 12.61 -23.74
N PRO A 192 -8.29 13.38 -24.70
CA PRO A 192 -7.04 14.12 -24.51
C PRO A 192 -7.13 15.19 -23.41
N ARG A 193 -8.32 15.75 -23.16
CA ARG A 193 -8.53 16.71 -22.07
C ARG A 193 -8.48 16.03 -20.71
N LEU A 194 -9.09 14.85 -20.57
CA LEU A 194 -9.00 14.06 -19.33
C LEU A 194 -7.57 13.57 -19.08
N ALA A 195 -6.85 13.18 -20.14
CA ALA A 195 -5.44 12.83 -20.04
C ALA A 195 -4.59 14.03 -19.58
N ARG A 196 -4.85 15.23 -20.10
CA ARG A 196 -4.17 16.45 -19.64
C ARG A 196 -4.49 16.77 -18.18
N VAL A 197 -5.75 16.67 -17.75
CA VAL A 197 -6.11 16.88 -16.34
C VAL A 197 -5.36 15.91 -15.44
N LEU A 198 -5.33 14.61 -15.81
CA LEU A 198 -4.59 13.62 -15.04
C LEU A 198 -3.09 13.93 -14.98
N ASP A 199 -2.50 14.39 -16.08
CA ASP A 199 -1.11 14.77 -16.16
C ASP A 199 -0.77 15.93 -15.20
N ILE A 200 -1.64 16.94 -15.13
CA ILE A 200 -1.49 18.05 -14.19
C ILE A 200 -1.65 17.56 -12.75
N LEU A 201 -2.63 16.70 -12.47
CA LEU A 201 -2.78 16.09 -11.14
C LEU A 201 -1.52 15.29 -10.75
N PHE A 202 -0.88 14.61 -11.70
CA PHE A 202 0.39 13.95 -11.47
C PHE A 202 1.52 14.94 -11.15
N ILE A 203 1.62 16.07 -11.85
CA ILE A 203 2.59 17.13 -11.51
C ILE A 203 2.39 17.65 -10.08
N LEU A 204 1.14 17.95 -9.70
CA LEU A 204 0.80 18.49 -8.38
C LEU A 204 1.09 17.53 -7.21
N HIS A 205 1.21 16.24 -7.50
CA HIS A 205 1.52 15.19 -6.52
C HIS A 205 2.92 14.61 -6.67
N ALA A 206 3.73 15.07 -7.64
CA ALA A 206 5.04 14.49 -7.94
C ALA A 206 6.00 14.53 -6.74
N GLU A 207 5.99 15.61 -5.96
CA GLU A 207 6.87 15.79 -4.82
C GLU A 207 6.20 16.68 -3.75
N HIS A 208 6.46 16.45 -2.45
CA HIS A 208 6.00 17.34 -1.39
C HIS A 208 6.91 17.30 -0.15
N GLU A 209 8.18 17.62 -0.35
CA GLU A 209 9.28 17.69 0.61
C GLU A 209 9.42 16.42 1.49
N MET A 210 9.92 16.55 2.72
CA MET A 210 10.20 15.46 3.66
C MET A 210 8.94 15.02 4.42
N ASN A 211 7.87 14.75 3.68
CA ASN A 211 6.65 14.12 4.21
C ASN A 211 6.89 12.66 4.65
N CYS A 212 5.92 12.06 5.33
CA CYS A 212 6.03 10.73 5.95
C CYS A 212 6.53 9.63 4.99
N SER A 213 6.01 9.57 3.76
CA SER A 213 6.41 8.54 2.80
C SER A 213 7.79 8.81 2.18
N THR A 214 8.15 10.07 1.94
CA THR A 214 9.52 10.45 1.54
C THR A 214 10.53 10.10 2.63
N ALA A 215 10.21 10.36 3.89
CA ALA A 215 11.03 9.98 5.03
C ALA A 215 11.21 8.46 5.14
N ALA A 216 10.16 7.68 4.88
CA ALA A 216 10.24 6.22 4.83
C ALA A 216 11.21 5.73 3.74
N VAL A 217 11.19 6.33 2.54
CA VAL A 217 12.15 5.99 1.47
C VAL A 217 13.58 6.28 1.91
N ARG A 218 13.83 7.48 2.43
CA ARG A 218 15.17 7.86 2.92
C ARG A 218 15.64 6.91 4.03
N HIS A 219 14.75 6.53 4.94
CA HIS A 219 15.05 5.62 6.04
C HIS A 219 15.43 4.22 5.54
N LEU A 220 14.62 3.65 4.66
CA LEU A 220 14.89 2.32 4.08
C LEU A 220 16.13 2.34 3.18
N ALA A 221 16.27 3.36 2.33
CA ALA A 221 17.44 3.52 1.48
C ALA A 221 18.75 3.60 2.29
N SER A 222 18.71 4.24 3.48
CA SER A 222 19.87 4.36 4.36
C SER A 222 20.41 3.01 4.87
N SER A 223 19.62 1.94 4.80
CA SER A 223 20.07 0.58 5.12
C SER A 223 20.75 -0.15 3.96
N GLY A 224 20.79 0.45 2.76
CA GLY A 224 21.33 -0.16 1.56
C GLY A 224 20.39 -1.18 0.89
N VAL A 225 19.08 -1.09 1.13
CA VAL A 225 18.10 -1.96 0.47
C VAL A 225 17.90 -1.56 -1.01
N ASP A 226 17.40 -2.48 -1.84
CA ASP A 226 17.07 -2.17 -3.23
C ASP A 226 15.95 -1.11 -3.33
N VAL A 227 15.93 -0.37 -4.45
CA VAL A 227 14.98 0.73 -4.64
C VAL A 227 13.52 0.28 -4.64
N PHE A 228 13.19 -0.90 -5.16
CA PHE A 228 11.80 -1.37 -5.24
C PHE A 228 11.24 -1.65 -3.84
N THR A 229 12.05 -2.27 -2.98
CA THR A 229 11.71 -2.50 -1.57
C THR A 229 11.59 -1.19 -0.79
N ALA A 230 12.50 -0.23 -1.01
CA ALA A 230 12.40 1.10 -0.37
C ALA A 230 11.10 1.83 -0.77
N LEU A 231 10.73 1.77 -2.05
CA LEU A 231 9.49 2.37 -2.56
C LEU A 231 8.23 1.62 -2.07
N SER A 232 8.28 0.30 -1.91
CA SER A 232 7.19 -0.47 -1.29
C SER A 232 6.90 0.04 0.13
N GLY A 233 7.94 0.30 0.93
CA GLY A 233 7.78 0.92 2.25
C GLY A 233 7.20 2.35 2.18
N ALA A 234 7.53 3.11 1.15
CA ALA A 234 6.93 4.43 0.89
C ALA A 234 5.43 4.35 0.60
N VAL A 235 5.02 3.37 -0.22
CA VAL A 235 3.62 3.09 -0.52
C VAL A 235 2.89 2.72 0.78
N GLY A 236 3.49 1.89 1.64
CA GLY A 236 2.94 1.58 2.97
C GLY A 236 2.80 2.80 3.88
N ALA A 237 3.79 3.69 3.90
CA ALA A 237 3.73 4.95 4.66
C ALA A 237 2.69 5.93 4.11
N LEU A 238 2.49 5.96 2.78
CA LEU A 238 1.45 6.77 2.13
C LEU A 238 0.05 6.19 2.36
N TYR A 239 -0.10 4.86 2.41
CA TYR A 239 -1.38 4.19 2.58
C TYR A 239 -2.05 4.53 3.93
N GLY A 240 -1.27 4.84 4.96
CA GLY A 240 -1.80 5.17 6.28
C GLY A 240 -2.83 6.32 6.24
N PRO A 241 -3.93 6.24 7.02
CA PRO A 241 -5.01 7.23 7.01
C PRO A 241 -4.60 8.63 7.50
N LEU A 242 -3.44 8.74 8.18
CA LEU A 242 -2.86 10.02 8.60
C LEU A 242 -1.98 10.67 7.53
N HIS A 243 -1.87 10.05 6.34
CA HIS A 243 -1.14 10.57 5.19
C HIS A 243 -2.04 10.57 3.95
N GLY A 244 -1.85 9.63 3.02
CA GLY A 244 -2.50 9.63 1.70
C GLY A 244 -3.97 9.18 1.68
N GLY A 245 -4.52 8.67 2.80
CA GLY A 245 -5.95 8.32 2.91
C GLY A 245 -6.89 9.52 3.14
N ALA A 246 -6.37 10.75 3.18
CA ALA A 246 -7.17 11.95 3.45
C ALA A 246 -8.20 12.25 2.34
N ASN A 247 -7.87 11.99 1.09
CA ASN A 247 -8.75 12.18 -0.07
C ASN A 247 -10.01 11.29 -0.03
N GLU A 248 -9.87 10.02 0.33
CA GLU A 248 -10.99 9.11 0.59
C GLU A 248 -11.85 9.62 1.75
N ALA A 249 -11.21 10.11 2.81
CA ALA A 249 -11.89 10.68 3.97
C ALA A 249 -12.66 11.97 3.65
N VAL A 250 -12.23 12.77 2.66
CA VAL A 250 -12.98 13.94 2.15
C VAL A 250 -14.29 13.49 1.54
N LEU A 251 -14.29 12.47 0.67
CA LEU A 251 -15.54 12.01 0.07
C LEU A 251 -16.48 11.38 1.10
N LYS A 252 -15.97 10.62 2.06
CA LYS A 252 -16.78 10.10 3.17
C LYS A 252 -17.43 11.24 3.96
N MET A 253 -16.66 12.28 4.26
CA MET A 253 -17.15 13.49 4.93
C MET A 253 -18.24 14.20 4.11
N LEU A 254 -18.01 14.44 2.82
CA LEU A 254 -18.98 15.11 1.95
C LEU A 254 -20.28 14.29 1.79
N ASN A 255 -20.18 12.96 1.70
CA ASN A 255 -21.34 12.07 1.69
C ASN A 255 -22.09 12.10 3.05
N GLU A 256 -21.38 12.16 4.19
CA GLU A 256 -22.01 12.29 5.52
C GLU A 256 -22.79 13.60 5.65
N ILE A 257 -22.24 14.70 5.11
CA ILE A 257 -22.94 15.98 5.07
C ILE A 257 -24.17 15.89 4.17
N GLY A 258 -24.04 15.28 3.00
CA GLY A 258 -25.12 15.00 2.06
C GLY A 258 -25.66 16.22 1.31
N ALA A 259 -26.03 17.29 2.03
CA ALA A 259 -26.65 18.48 1.46
C ALA A 259 -26.14 19.78 2.13
N VAL A 260 -26.27 20.91 1.43
CA VAL A 260 -25.74 22.22 1.86
C VAL A 260 -26.34 22.67 3.20
N GLU A 261 -27.59 22.32 3.47
CA GLU A 261 -28.34 22.69 4.67
C GLU A 261 -27.73 22.06 5.95
N ASN A 262 -27.00 20.96 5.82
CA ASN A 262 -26.38 20.24 6.95
C ASN A 262 -24.98 20.78 7.31
N ILE A 263 -24.44 21.73 6.53
CA ILE A 263 -23.10 22.29 6.75
C ILE A 263 -22.96 23.01 8.10
N PRO A 264 -23.93 23.84 8.56
CA PRO A 264 -23.82 24.49 9.86
C PRO A 264 -23.63 23.49 11.01
N ASP A 265 -24.44 22.42 11.04
CA ASP A 265 -24.35 21.35 12.04
C ASP A 265 -23.02 20.59 11.95
N PHE A 266 -22.52 20.36 10.74
CA PHE A 266 -21.20 19.76 10.54
C PHE A 266 -20.08 20.64 11.12
N ILE A 267 -20.10 21.94 10.80
CA ILE A 267 -19.11 22.91 11.31
C ILE A 267 -19.15 22.98 12.84
N GLU A 268 -20.32 23.05 13.46
CA GLU A 268 -20.46 22.98 14.92
C GLU A 268 -19.90 21.67 15.49
N GLY A 269 -20.13 20.54 14.82
CA GLY A 269 -19.54 19.25 15.18
C GLY A 269 -18.00 19.24 15.15
N VAL A 270 -17.40 19.89 14.14
CA VAL A 270 -15.94 20.05 14.02
C VAL A 270 -15.39 20.93 15.14
N LYS A 271 -16.04 22.08 15.42
CA LYS A 271 -15.63 23.00 16.50
C LYS A 271 -15.65 22.32 17.88
N ASN A 272 -16.62 21.43 18.09
CA ASN A 272 -16.77 20.65 19.31
C ASN A 272 -15.96 19.34 19.33
N ARG A 273 -15.08 19.11 18.36
CA ARG A 273 -14.22 17.90 18.24
C ARG A 273 -15.00 16.58 18.14
N LYS A 274 -16.27 16.63 17.75
CA LYS A 274 -17.09 15.45 17.47
C LYS A 274 -16.85 14.90 16.07
N ARG A 275 -16.44 15.76 15.14
CA ARG A 275 -16.13 15.45 13.75
C ARG A 275 -14.75 16.00 13.36
N LYS A 276 -14.14 15.43 12.33
CA LYS A 276 -12.92 15.96 11.70
C LYS A 276 -13.23 16.50 10.32
N MET A 277 -12.59 17.61 9.95
CA MET A 277 -12.72 18.19 8.61
C MET A 277 -11.55 17.72 7.74
N SER A 278 -11.77 16.63 7.01
CA SER A 278 -10.79 16.08 6.07
C SER A 278 -10.58 17.06 4.91
N GLY A 279 -9.36 17.13 4.37
CA GLY A 279 -9.02 18.07 3.30
C GLY A 279 -8.82 19.54 3.75
N PHE A 280 -8.90 19.82 5.06
CA PHE A 280 -8.64 21.14 5.62
C PHE A 280 -7.44 21.15 6.58
N GLY A 281 -6.64 22.20 6.46
CA GLY A 281 -5.39 22.35 7.19
C GLY A 281 -4.26 21.53 6.58
N HIS A 282 -3.04 21.93 6.91
CA HIS A 282 -1.84 21.27 6.45
C HIS A 282 -0.73 21.36 7.51
N ARG A 283 0.12 20.33 7.61
CA ARG A 283 1.22 20.31 8.59
C ARG A 283 2.18 21.47 8.34
N VAL A 284 2.53 21.66 7.06
CA VAL A 284 3.39 22.74 6.54
C VAL A 284 2.59 24.03 6.26
N TYR A 285 1.67 24.05 5.28
CA TYR A 285 0.91 25.27 4.98
C TYR A 285 0.06 25.79 6.14
N LYS A 286 0.25 27.07 6.44
CA LYS A 286 -0.58 27.93 7.30
C LYS A 286 -1.30 29.00 6.48
N ASN A 287 -1.16 28.95 5.16
CA ASN A 287 -1.90 29.75 4.21
C ASN A 287 -2.52 28.83 3.16
N TYR A 288 -3.17 29.39 2.15
CA TYR A 288 -3.79 28.63 1.07
C TYR A 288 -2.76 27.75 0.35
N ASP A 289 -3.11 26.49 0.09
CA ASP A 289 -2.23 25.56 -0.66
C ASP A 289 -2.16 26.02 -2.12
N PRO A 290 -0.97 26.33 -2.67
CA PRO A 290 -0.83 26.85 -4.03
C PRO A 290 -1.41 25.88 -5.08
N ARG A 291 -1.37 24.57 -4.79
CA ARG A 291 -1.91 23.53 -5.68
C ARG A 291 -3.43 23.56 -5.75
N ALA A 292 -4.11 23.91 -4.67
CA ALA A 292 -5.57 23.93 -4.62
C ALA A 292 -6.16 24.97 -5.61
N LYS A 293 -5.42 26.04 -5.90
CA LYS A 293 -5.80 27.05 -6.89
C LYS A 293 -5.83 26.48 -8.32
N VAL A 294 -4.86 25.64 -8.66
CA VAL A 294 -4.79 24.94 -9.95
C VAL A 294 -5.91 23.90 -10.04
N ILE A 295 -6.08 23.07 -9.00
CA ILE A 295 -7.07 21.99 -8.98
C ILE A 295 -8.50 22.49 -9.19
N ARG A 296 -8.86 23.65 -8.63
CA ARG A 296 -10.21 24.19 -8.81
C ARG A 296 -10.56 24.42 -10.29
N LYS A 297 -9.61 24.95 -11.08
CA LYS A 297 -9.79 25.13 -12.54
C LYS A 297 -9.95 23.77 -13.24
N LEU A 298 -9.16 22.78 -12.84
CA LEU A 298 -9.24 21.42 -13.40
C LEU A 298 -10.57 20.74 -13.11
N ALA A 299 -11.14 20.97 -11.93
CA ALA A 299 -12.45 20.41 -11.57
C ALA A 299 -13.54 20.90 -12.51
N GLU A 300 -13.58 22.21 -12.80
CA GLU A 300 -14.53 22.79 -13.76
C GLU A 300 -14.34 22.20 -15.17
N GLU A 301 -13.09 22.03 -15.61
CA GLU A 301 -12.78 21.38 -16.88
C GLU A 301 -13.30 19.94 -16.94
N VAL A 302 -13.06 19.11 -15.92
CA VAL A 302 -13.56 17.74 -15.89
C VAL A 302 -15.08 17.71 -15.91
N PHE A 303 -15.74 18.52 -15.09
CA PHE A 303 -17.21 18.57 -15.07
C PHE A 303 -17.82 19.00 -16.41
N SER A 304 -17.11 19.81 -17.21
CA SER A 304 -17.54 20.16 -18.56
C SER A 304 -17.54 18.96 -19.54
N ILE A 305 -16.82 17.89 -19.21
CA ILE A 305 -16.64 16.70 -20.07
C ILE A 305 -17.54 15.55 -19.59
N VAL A 306 -17.53 15.25 -18.29
CA VAL A 306 -18.17 14.04 -17.72
C VAL A 306 -19.45 14.32 -16.94
N GLY A 307 -19.81 15.60 -16.76
CA GLY A 307 -20.93 16.04 -15.93
C GLY A 307 -20.50 16.40 -14.51
N ARG A 308 -21.36 17.14 -13.79
CA ARG A 308 -21.08 17.60 -12.42
C ARG A 308 -21.37 16.50 -11.40
N ASP A 309 -20.47 16.32 -10.44
CA ASP A 309 -20.74 15.52 -9.25
C ASP A 309 -21.60 16.33 -8.27
N PRO A 310 -22.75 15.81 -7.78
CA PRO A 310 -23.60 16.53 -6.81
C PRO A 310 -22.85 17.00 -5.55
N LEU A 311 -21.81 16.29 -5.12
CA LEU A 311 -21.02 16.66 -3.97
C LEU A 311 -20.19 17.93 -4.18
N ILE A 312 -20.02 18.41 -5.43
CA ILE A 312 -19.30 19.65 -5.68
C ILE A 312 -20.00 20.85 -5.04
N GLU A 313 -21.33 20.87 -5.03
CA GLU A 313 -22.11 21.97 -4.45
C GLU A 313 -21.92 22.01 -2.94
N VAL A 314 -21.94 20.83 -2.30
CA VAL A 314 -21.64 20.67 -0.88
C VAL A 314 -20.20 21.09 -0.58
N ALA A 315 -19.23 20.68 -1.39
CA ALA A 315 -17.82 21.00 -1.19
C ALA A 315 -17.53 22.51 -1.30
N VAL A 316 -18.07 23.17 -2.33
CA VAL A 316 -17.91 24.63 -2.54
C VAL A 316 -18.61 25.42 -1.43
N ALA A 317 -19.81 25.00 -1.03
CA ALA A 317 -20.52 25.64 0.09
C ALA A 317 -19.78 25.43 1.42
N LEU A 318 -19.23 24.23 1.66
CA LEU A 318 -18.45 23.91 2.85
C LEU A 318 -17.16 24.72 2.91
N GLU A 319 -16.45 24.86 1.79
CA GLU A 319 -15.27 25.73 1.69
C GLU A 319 -15.63 27.18 2.04
N LYS A 320 -16.67 27.73 1.41
CA LYS A 320 -17.10 29.10 1.67
C LYS A 320 -17.47 29.32 3.13
N ALA A 321 -18.19 28.38 3.73
CA ALA A 321 -18.58 28.44 5.13
C ALA A 321 -17.37 28.37 6.06
N ALA A 322 -16.43 27.46 5.82
CA ALA A 322 -15.21 27.32 6.61
C ALA A 322 -14.30 28.55 6.50
N LEU A 323 -14.12 29.11 5.29
CA LEU A 323 -13.31 30.31 5.08
C LEU A 323 -13.92 31.58 5.69
N SER A 324 -15.21 31.55 6.03
CA SER A 324 -15.92 32.66 6.69
C SER A 324 -16.10 32.46 8.20
N ASP A 325 -15.75 31.29 8.75
CA ASP A 325 -15.91 30.98 10.17
C ASP A 325 -14.62 31.26 10.97
N ASP A 326 -14.77 32.06 12.02
CA ASP A 326 -13.74 32.52 12.95
C ASP A 326 -12.84 31.39 13.49
N TYR A 327 -13.39 30.20 13.73
CA TYR A 327 -12.65 29.06 14.25
C TYR A 327 -11.56 28.60 13.28
N PHE A 328 -11.89 28.55 11.98
CA PHE A 328 -11.00 28.08 10.92
C PHE A 328 -9.99 29.16 10.54
N ILE A 329 -10.43 30.43 10.47
CA ILE A 329 -9.56 31.59 10.22
C ILE A 329 -8.48 31.68 11.29
N LYS A 330 -8.85 31.66 12.58
CA LYS A 330 -7.89 31.76 13.70
C LYS A 330 -6.90 30.59 13.75
N ARG A 331 -7.31 29.42 13.26
CA ARG A 331 -6.47 28.20 13.21
C ARG A 331 -5.76 28.02 11.89
N LYS A 332 -5.95 28.94 10.94
CA LYS A 332 -5.35 28.89 9.60
C LYS A 332 -5.64 27.56 8.88
N LEU A 333 -6.89 27.11 8.96
CA LEU A 333 -7.35 25.86 8.34
C LEU A 333 -7.93 26.16 6.96
N TYR A 334 -7.12 25.95 5.92
CA TYR A 334 -7.48 26.15 4.52
C TYR A 334 -7.63 24.82 3.78
N PRO A 335 -8.39 24.77 2.68
CA PRO A 335 -8.43 23.61 1.79
C PRO A 335 -7.02 23.26 1.29
N ASN A 336 -6.71 21.96 1.29
CA ASN A 336 -5.49 21.43 0.71
C ASN A 336 -5.77 20.71 -0.63
N VAL A 337 -4.71 20.23 -1.28
CA VAL A 337 -4.78 19.49 -2.55
C VAL A 337 -5.78 18.32 -2.56
N ASP A 338 -6.00 17.67 -1.40
CA ASP A 338 -6.86 16.49 -1.29
C ASP A 338 -8.36 16.84 -1.32
N PHE A 339 -8.72 18.08 -0.98
CA PHE A 339 -10.12 18.51 -0.88
C PHE A 339 -10.85 18.44 -2.22
N TYR A 340 -10.20 18.90 -3.29
CA TYR A 340 -10.79 18.92 -4.63
C TYR A 340 -10.37 17.74 -5.51
N SER A 341 -9.18 17.16 -5.31
CA SER A 341 -8.69 16.05 -6.14
C SER A 341 -9.61 14.82 -6.07
N GLY A 342 -10.16 14.50 -4.89
CA GLY A 342 -11.09 13.38 -4.74
C GLY A 342 -12.38 13.53 -5.57
N LEU A 343 -12.90 14.75 -5.70
CA LEU A 343 -14.08 15.04 -6.53
C LEU A 343 -13.76 14.89 -8.03
N ILE A 344 -12.55 15.31 -8.44
CA ILE A 344 -12.09 15.14 -9.81
C ILE A 344 -11.96 13.65 -10.15
N TYR A 345 -11.27 12.88 -9.31
CA TYR A 345 -11.10 11.44 -9.54
C TYR A 345 -12.43 10.69 -9.56
N ARG A 346 -13.35 11.04 -8.67
CA ARG A 346 -14.71 10.46 -8.68
C ARG A 346 -15.47 10.79 -9.96
N ALA A 347 -15.42 12.04 -10.43
CA ALA A 347 -16.05 12.43 -11.69
C ALA A 347 -15.44 11.72 -12.90
N MET A 348 -14.13 11.43 -12.87
CA MET A 348 -13.45 10.59 -13.87
C MET A 348 -13.79 9.09 -13.77
N GLY A 349 -14.58 8.67 -12.77
CA GLY A 349 -15.04 7.29 -12.60
C GLY A 349 -14.14 6.40 -11.73
N PHE A 350 -13.13 6.96 -11.06
CA PHE A 350 -12.28 6.17 -10.17
C PHE A 350 -13.01 5.83 -8.85
N PRO A 351 -12.89 4.58 -8.35
CA PRO A 351 -13.38 4.22 -7.02
C PRO A 351 -12.50 4.86 -5.94
N THR A 352 -13.10 5.16 -4.79
CA THR A 352 -12.49 5.98 -3.74
C THR A 352 -11.23 5.35 -3.13
N GLU A 353 -11.22 4.02 -3.04
CA GLU A 353 -10.15 3.17 -2.53
C GLU A 353 -8.89 3.21 -3.44
N PHE A 354 -9.05 3.70 -4.68
CA PHE A 354 -7.99 3.83 -5.66
C PHE A 354 -7.32 5.22 -5.65
N PHE A 355 -7.87 6.22 -4.94
CA PHE A 355 -7.30 7.57 -4.94
C PHE A 355 -5.88 7.63 -4.37
N PRO A 356 -5.54 6.92 -3.28
CA PRO A 356 -4.16 6.90 -2.80
C PRO A 356 -3.18 6.25 -3.81
N VAL A 357 -3.66 5.37 -4.70
CA VAL A 357 -2.84 4.82 -5.80
C VAL A 357 -2.56 5.91 -6.84
N LEU A 358 -3.55 6.73 -7.19
CA LEU A 358 -3.38 7.88 -8.08
C LEU A 358 -2.43 8.95 -7.50
N PHE A 359 -2.33 9.04 -6.18
CA PHE A 359 -1.29 9.82 -5.50
C PHE A 359 0.08 9.13 -5.61
N ALA A 360 0.13 7.80 -5.38
CA ALA A 360 1.38 7.05 -5.34
C ALA A 360 2.14 7.06 -6.67
N ILE A 361 1.43 6.93 -7.81
CA ILE A 361 2.03 6.91 -9.17
C ILE A 361 2.98 8.11 -9.38
N PRO A 362 2.51 9.38 -9.30
CA PRO A 362 3.39 10.53 -9.51
C PRO A 362 4.41 10.68 -8.39
N ARG A 363 4.06 10.33 -7.15
CA ARG A 363 4.96 10.45 -6.00
C ARG A 363 6.19 9.54 -6.11
N MET A 364 6.15 8.50 -6.95
CA MET A 364 7.35 7.71 -7.31
C MET A 364 8.47 8.61 -7.82
N ALA A 365 8.17 9.67 -8.58
CA ALA A 365 9.20 10.61 -9.06
C ALA A 365 9.91 11.32 -7.90
N GLY A 366 9.15 11.88 -6.96
CA GLY A 366 9.71 12.50 -5.76
C GLY A 366 10.51 11.52 -4.90
N TRP A 367 9.96 10.33 -4.65
CA TRP A 367 10.64 9.28 -3.88
C TRP A 367 11.95 8.84 -4.51
N LEU A 368 11.99 8.62 -5.82
CA LEU A 368 13.19 8.27 -6.55
C LEU A 368 14.21 9.41 -6.57
N ALA A 369 13.77 10.67 -6.69
CA ALA A 369 14.66 11.83 -6.59
C ALA A 369 15.32 11.90 -5.20
N HIS A 370 14.55 11.66 -4.13
CA HIS A 370 15.07 11.60 -2.77
C HIS A 370 15.99 10.39 -2.55
N TRP A 371 15.65 9.23 -3.09
CA TRP A 371 16.52 8.05 -3.08
C TRP A 371 17.85 8.36 -3.79
N LYS A 372 17.81 8.90 -5.00
CA LYS A 372 19.01 9.28 -5.77
C LYS A 372 19.85 10.32 -5.03
N GLU A 373 19.25 11.38 -4.48
CA GLU A 373 19.97 12.41 -3.73
C GLU A 373 20.63 11.83 -2.47
N SER A 374 20.00 10.86 -1.79
CA SER A 374 20.63 10.19 -0.63
C SER A 374 21.88 9.39 -0.98
N LEU A 375 21.97 8.85 -2.20
CA LEU A 375 23.14 8.10 -2.66
C LEU A 375 24.29 9.01 -3.12
N ASP A 376 24.02 10.30 -3.35
CA ASP A 376 25.03 11.32 -3.68
C ASP A 376 25.42 12.17 -2.44
N ASP A 377 24.67 12.06 -1.34
CA ASP A 377 24.87 12.85 -0.13
C ASP A 377 26.09 12.37 0.68
N PRO A 378 27.14 13.20 0.83
CA PRO A 378 28.34 12.83 1.61
C PRO A 378 28.04 12.67 3.11
N ASP A 379 26.96 13.30 3.60
CA ASP A 379 26.50 13.18 4.98
C ASP A 379 25.61 11.94 5.19
N ASN A 380 25.33 11.15 4.14
CA ASN A 380 24.46 9.97 4.24
C ASN A 380 25.02 8.94 5.23
N LYS A 381 24.17 8.55 6.18
CA LYS A 381 24.42 7.51 7.19
C LYS A 381 23.17 6.68 7.37
N ILE A 382 23.34 5.44 7.80
CA ILE A 382 22.21 4.60 8.21
C ILE A 382 21.39 5.30 9.30
N MET A 383 20.09 5.48 9.05
CA MET A 383 19.18 6.14 9.97
C MET A 383 18.86 5.20 11.14
N ARG A 384 19.47 5.45 12.30
CA ARG A 384 19.28 4.67 13.53
C ARG A 384 18.88 5.57 14.70
N PRO A 385 17.60 5.97 14.80
CA PRO A 385 17.13 6.80 15.90
C PRO A 385 17.28 6.07 17.25
N GLN A 386 17.35 6.85 18.33
CA GLN A 386 17.37 6.34 19.70
C GLN A 386 16.00 6.48 20.35
N GLN A 387 15.85 5.88 21.52
CA GLN A 387 14.67 5.99 22.37
C GLN A 387 15.04 6.45 23.78
N VAL A 388 14.09 7.10 24.46
CA VAL A 388 14.15 7.31 25.91
C VAL A 388 13.53 6.09 26.58
N TYR A 389 14.35 5.24 27.20
CA TYR A 389 13.87 4.05 27.88
C TYR A 389 13.16 4.41 29.20
N THR A 390 11.85 4.15 29.27
CA THR A 390 11.01 4.37 30.46
C THR A 390 10.49 3.06 31.08
N GLY A 391 11.02 1.92 30.62
CA GLY A 391 10.66 0.60 31.15
C GLY A 391 11.30 0.31 32.50
N VAL A 392 11.02 -0.87 33.05
CA VAL A 392 11.66 -1.31 34.29
C VAL A 392 13.11 -1.67 34.05
N TRP A 393 14.00 -0.98 34.79
CA TRP A 393 15.45 -1.08 34.63
C TRP A 393 15.98 -2.52 34.66
N LEU A 394 15.81 -3.22 35.77
CA LEU A 394 16.29 -4.59 35.96
C LEU A 394 15.17 -5.43 36.58
N ARG A 395 14.92 -6.59 35.99
CA ARG A 395 14.09 -7.66 36.57
C ARG A 395 14.81 -8.98 36.36
N HIS A 396 14.90 -9.78 37.41
CA HIS A 396 15.45 -11.13 37.30
C HIS A 396 14.42 -12.06 36.67
N TYR A 397 14.89 -12.96 35.81
CA TYR A 397 14.05 -13.94 35.16
C TYR A 397 13.54 -14.98 36.15
N THR A 398 12.22 -15.15 36.24
CA THR A 398 11.59 -16.26 36.95
C THR A 398 11.17 -17.35 35.95
N PRO A 399 11.64 -18.60 36.11
CA PRO A 399 11.18 -19.74 35.29
C PRO A 399 9.66 -19.84 35.26
N VAL A 400 9.08 -20.25 34.12
CA VAL A 400 7.61 -20.31 33.90
C VAL A 400 6.88 -21.00 35.06
N ARG A 401 7.42 -22.11 35.55
CA ARG A 401 6.85 -22.92 36.65
C ARG A 401 6.82 -22.23 38.02
N GLU A 402 7.63 -21.18 38.19
CA GLU A 402 7.80 -20.43 39.44
C GLU A 402 7.07 -19.07 39.38
N ARG A 403 6.40 -18.75 38.27
CA ARG A 403 5.64 -17.51 38.11
C ARG A 403 4.29 -17.64 38.79
N VAL A 404 3.93 -16.64 39.60
CA VAL A 404 2.58 -16.54 40.17
C VAL A 404 1.66 -15.87 39.12
N ALA A 405 0.45 -16.42 38.96
CA ALA A 405 -0.54 -15.84 38.06
C ALA A 405 -0.86 -14.40 38.49
N SER A 406 -0.86 -13.47 37.52
CA SER A 406 -1.33 -12.11 37.74
C SER A 406 -2.71 -11.95 37.11
N ASN A 407 -3.61 -11.21 37.76
CA ASN A 407 -4.96 -10.96 37.25
C ASN A 407 -4.95 -10.35 35.83
N GLN A 408 -3.96 -9.52 35.51
CA GLN A 408 -3.78 -8.96 34.17
C GLN A 408 -3.40 -10.04 33.14
N GLY A 409 -2.54 -10.99 33.49
CA GLY A 409 -2.13 -12.08 32.60
C GLY A 409 -3.27 -13.02 32.26
N GLU A 410 -4.12 -13.34 33.23
CA GLU A 410 -5.31 -14.18 33.00
C GLU A 410 -6.35 -13.49 32.10
N GLU A 411 -6.54 -12.19 32.27
CA GLU A 411 -7.46 -11.42 31.43
C GLU A 411 -6.98 -11.32 29.97
N LEU A 412 -5.67 -11.15 29.76
CA LEU A 412 -5.04 -11.17 28.44
C LEU A 412 -5.23 -12.50 27.73
N VAL A 413 -5.00 -13.63 28.42
CA VAL A 413 -5.19 -14.97 27.84
C VAL A 413 -6.66 -15.17 27.44
N LYS A 414 -7.61 -14.80 28.31
CA LYS A 414 -9.03 -14.88 27.99
C LYS A 414 -9.39 -14.08 26.73
N ARG A 415 -8.88 -12.85 26.61
CA ARG A 415 -9.13 -12.01 25.42
C ARG A 415 -8.61 -12.67 24.14
N VAL A 416 -7.40 -13.22 24.15
CA VAL A 416 -6.80 -13.86 22.96
C VAL A 416 -7.48 -15.19 22.62
N THR A 417 -7.80 -16.03 23.61
CA THR A 417 -8.47 -17.32 23.38
C THR A 417 -9.90 -17.15 22.85
N ILE A 418 -10.62 -16.11 23.27
CA ILE A 418 -11.94 -15.78 22.71
C ILE A 418 -11.81 -15.37 21.24
N LEU A 419 -10.80 -14.57 20.88
CA LEU A 419 -10.57 -14.14 19.49
C LEU A 419 -10.21 -15.30 18.56
N SER A 420 -9.40 -16.27 19.03
CA SER A 420 -9.08 -17.46 18.22
C SER A 420 -10.27 -18.36 17.89
N ASN A 421 -11.39 -18.21 18.62
CA ASN A 421 -12.64 -18.91 18.31
C ASN A 421 -13.54 -18.14 17.33
N LEU A 422 -13.25 -16.86 17.06
CA LEU A 422 -13.98 -16.03 16.09
C LEU A 422 -13.37 -16.14 14.68
N ASP A 423 -12.06 -16.39 14.56
CA ASP A 423 -11.35 -16.55 13.29
C ASP A 423 -11.37 -18.00 12.74
N GLY A 424 -12.50 -18.71 12.92
CA GLY A 424 -12.71 -19.99 12.24
C GLY A 424 -12.69 -19.79 10.71
N PRO A 425 -12.18 -20.76 9.91
CA PRO A 425 -12.05 -20.57 8.47
C PRO A 425 -13.42 -20.26 7.85
N THR A 426 -13.54 -19.09 7.22
CA THR A 426 -14.69 -18.70 6.41
C THR A 426 -14.74 -19.62 5.19
N VAL A 427 -15.40 -20.77 5.33
CA VAL A 427 -15.73 -21.63 4.20
C VAL A 427 -16.78 -20.87 3.39
N VAL A 428 -16.35 -20.21 2.31
CA VAL A 428 -17.25 -19.66 1.30
C VAL A 428 -18.09 -20.84 0.78
N PRO A 429 -19.43 -20.85 0.96
CA PRO A 429 -20.23 -21.95 0.48
C PRO A 429 -20.25 -21.88 -1.05
N VAL A 430 -19.47 -22.76 -1.69
CA VAL A 430 -19.66 -23.07 -3.11
C VAL A 430 -21.08 -23.63 -3.22
N LEU A 431 -21.93 -22.91 -3.95
CA LEU A 431 -23.26 -23.34 -4.39
C LEU A 431 -23.13 -24.66 -5.15
N GLN A 432 -23.16 -25.78 -4.43
CA GLN A 432 -23.44 -27.08 -5.02
C GLN A 432 -24.93 -27.13 -5.33
N GLN A 433 -25.29 -26.97 -6.60
CA GLN A 433 -26.61 -27.34 -7.08
C GLN A 433 -26.83 -28.84 -6.81
N PRO A 434 -27.98 -29.24 -6.24
CA PRO A 434 -28.21 -30.63 -5.89
C PRO A 434 -28.60 -31.45 -7.13
N VAL A 435 -27.69 -32.30 -7.59
CA VAL A 435 -28.08 -33.48 -8.37
C VAL A 435 -28.73 -34.46 -7.38
N ARG A 436 -30.06 -34.61 -7.50
CA ARG A 436 -30.84 -35.60 -6.73
C ARG A 436 -30.33 -37.01 -7.06
N PHE A 437 -29.85 -37.73 -6.04
CA PHE A 437 -29.92 -39.19 -6.03
C PHE A 437 -30.55 -39.71 -4.73
N ILE A 438 -31.25 -40.82 -4.94
CA ILE A 438 -32.29 -41.50 -4.17
C ILE A 438 -31.91 -41.87 -2.72
N ARG A 439 -32.92 -41.78 -1.83
CA ARG A 439 -32.94 -42.23 -0.42
C ARG A 439 -32.54 -43.71 -0.22
N ARG A 440 -31.86 -44.00 0.89
CA ARG A 440 -32.08 -45.12 1.84
C ARG A 440 -31.20 -44.87 3.08
N SER A 441 -31.72 -44.33 4.19
CA SER A 441 -32.38 -44.99 5.33
C SER A 441 -31.52 -45.99 6.12
N ARG A 442 -31.36 -45.69 7.42
CA ARG A 442 -30.92 -46.54 8.55
C ARG A 442 -29.41 -46.77 8.69
N PHE A 443 -28.79 -46.04 9.62
CA PHE A 443 -27.92 -46.60 10.65
C PHE A 443 -27.76 -45.54 11.76
N SER A 444 -28.74 -45.50 12.67
CA SER A 444 -28.63 -44.80 13.94
C SER A 444 -28.71 -45.86 15.03
N LYS A 445 -27.77 -45.82 15.96
CA LYS A 445 -27.53 -46.72 17.11
C LYS A 445 -26.58 -47.87 16.81
N LEU A 446 -25.30 -47.67 17.15
CA LEU A 446 -24.51 -48.60 17.96
C LEU A 446 -23.18 -47.94 18.35
N CYS A 447 -22.85 -48.06 19.65
CA CYS A 447 -21.55 -47.84 20.28
C CYS A 447 -21.13 -46.41 20.66
N SER A 448 -21.50 -46.08 21.90
CA SER A 448 -20.84 -45.18 22.85
C SER A 448 -19.44 -45.67 23.27
N ASN A 449 -18.55 -44.71 23.47
CA ASN A 449 -17.23 -44.74 24.11
C ASN A 449 -16.11 -45.55 23.39
N ASP A 450 -14.92 -44.92 23.30
CA ASP A 450 -13.66 -45.41 22.68
C ASP A 450 -13.43 -45.28 21.16
N VAL A 451 -13.86 -44.17 20.54
CA VAL A 451 -13.52 -43.86 19.12
C VAL A 451 -12.90 -42.46 18.90
N GLY A 452 -12.66 -41.69 19.97
CA GLY A 452 -12.10 -40.33 19.86
C GLY A 452 -10.63 -40.27 19.41
N PHE A 453 -9.83 -41.28 19.74
CA PHE A 453 -8.38 -41.27 19.47
C PHE A 453 -8.07 -41.71 18.03
N THR A 454 -8.85 -42.65 17.47
CA THR A 454 -8.63 -43.23 16.13
C THR A 454 -9.01 -42.25 15.01
N ILE A 455 -10.04 -41.43 15.21
CA ILE A 455 -10.48 -40.41 14.24
C ILE A 455 -9.46 -39.27 14.14
N THR A 456 -8.81 -38.90 15.24
CA THR A 456 -7.78 -37.85 15.28
C THR A 456 -6.51 -38.28 14.55
N LEU A 457 -6.12 -39.56 14.67
CA LEU A 457 -4.97 -40.12 13.97
C LEU A 457 -5.22 -40.27 12.46
N MET A 458 -6.41 -40.68 12.05
CA MET A 458 -6.80 -40.73 10.62
C MET A 458 -6.85 -39.35 9.98
N ARG A 459 -7.31 -38.32 10.70
CA ARG A 459 -7.29 -36.93 10.21
C ARG A 459 -5.86 -36.40 10.01
N PHE A 460 -4.92 -36.77 10.89
CA PHE A 460 -3.51 -36.42 10.74
C PHE A 460 -2.86 -37.10 9.53
N MET A 461 -3.20 -38.38 9.26
CA MET A 461 -2.67 -39.09 8.09
C MET A 461 -3.24 -38.56 6.76
N CYS A 462 -4.52 -38.14 6.71
CA CYS A 462 -5.08 -37.52 5.51
C CYS A 462 -4.47 -36.15 5.21
N VAL A 463 -4.15 -35.34 6.22
CA VAL A 463 -3.49 -34.02 6.03
C VAL A 463 -2.03 -34.20 5.55
N ALA A 464 -1.32 -35.22 6.04
CA ALA A 464 0.03 -35.53 5.60
C ALA A 464 0.09 -35.99 4.12
N LEU A 465 -0.99 -36.58 3.60
CA LEU A 465 -1.08 -37.04 2.20
C LEU A 465 -1.40 -35.92 1.19
N THR A 466 -1.79 -34.72 1.65
CA THR A 466 -2.18 -33.60 0.77
C THR A 466 -1.15 -32.48 0.64
N VAL A 467 0.00 -32.53 1.35
CA VAL A 467 0.89 -31.35 1.50
C VAL A 467 2.34 -31.56 1.05
N LEU A 468 2.69 -32.66 0.37
CA LEU A 468 4.07 -32.85 -0.14
C LEU A 468 4.13 -32.99 -1.67
N PRO A 469 4.96 -32.20 -2.38
CA PRO A 469 5.20 -32.41 -3.81
C PRO A 469 5.95 -33.73 -4.03
N PHE A 470 5.53 -34.51 -5.02
CA PHE A 470 6.25 -35.69 -5.49
C PHE A 470 7.59 -35.27 -6.09
N GLY A 471 8.69 -35.52 -5.36
CA GLY A 471 10.04 -35.32 -5.88
C GLY A 471 11.11 -35.38 -4.80
N GLN A 472 11.77 -36.52 -4.70
CA GLN A 472 12.97 -36.79 -3.89
C GLN A 472 12.79 -36.84 -2.37
N THR A 473 12.57 -38.04 -1.83
CA THR A 473 13.17 -38.58 -0.58
C THR A 473 12.55 -39.96 -0.25
N GLY A 474 12.81 -40.97 -1.09
CA GLY A 474 12.34 -42.35 -0.87
C GLY A 474 13.06 -43.12 0.26
N GLY A 475 14.03 -42.51 0.95
CA GLY A 475 14.88 -43.22 1.93
C GLY A 475 14.43 -43.14 3.39
N LEU A 476 13.76 -42.05 3.81
CA LEU A 476 13.38 -41.87 5.22
C LEU A 476 12.02 -42.48 5.59
N PHE A 477 11.18 -42.79 4.61
CA PHE A 477 9.83 -43.33 4.85
C PHE A 477 9.85 -44.80 5.30
N VAL A 478 10.84 -45.58 4.87
CA VAL A 478 10.98 -47.01 5.19
C VAL A 478 11.49 -47.24 6.63
N ALA A 479 12.24 -46.28 7.19
CA ALA A 479 12.76 -46.36 8.56
C ALA A 479 11.69 -46.02 9.62
N ALA A 480 10.71 -45.17 9.30
CA ALA A 480 9.63 -44.83 10.24
C ALA A 480 8.57 -45.94 10.35
N LEU A 481 8.31 -46.66 9.25
CA LEU A 481 7.34 -47.77 9.19
C LEU A 481 7.83 -49.03 9.92
N SER A 482 9.14 -49.25 10.04
CA SER A 482 9.72 -50.42 10.72
C SER A 482 9.74 -50.31 12.25
N VAL A 483 9.55 -49.10 12.80
CA VAL A 483 9.53 -48.87 14.26
C VAL A 483 8.11 -48.85 14.84
N MET A 484 7.07 -48.54 14.03
CA MET A 484 5.68 -48.47 14.52
C MET A 484 4.90 -49.80 14.49
N PHE A 485 5.35 -50.80 13.74
CA PHE A 485 4.62 -52.06 13.57
C PHE A 485 4.44 -52.95 14.82
N PRO A 486 5.29 -52.90 15.87
CA PRO A 486 5.06 -53.74 17.06
C PRO A 486 3.97 -53.21 18.01
N VAL A 487 3.65 -51.91 17.97
CA VAL A 487 2.75 -51.28 18.95
C VAL A 487 1.31 -51.18 18.44
N VAL A 488 1.12 -51.12 17.12
CA VAL A 488 -0.20 -50.98 16.48
C VAL A 488 -0.82 -52.36 16.12
N GLY A 489 0.00 -53.41 15.98
CA GLY A 489 -0.45 -54.76 15.62
C GLY A 489 -1.32 -55.47 16.68
N ASN A 490 -1.10 -55.19 17.97
CA ASN A 490 -1.83 -55.88 19.05
C ASN A 490 -3.24 -55.32 19.32
N VAL A 491 -3.53 -54.07 18.91
CA VAL A 491 -4.86 -53.45 19.09
C VAL A 491 -5.75 -53.69 17.88
N LEU A 492 -5.18 -53.74 16.67
CA LEU A 492 -5.93 -54.04 15.44
C LEU A 492 -6.28 -55.52 15.27
N GLY A 493 -5.46 -56.45 15.79
CA GLY A 493 -5.73 -57.90 15.69
C GLY A 493 -7.00 -58.35 16.44
N VAL A 494 -7.34 -57.69 17.55
CA VAL A 494 -8.54 -58.02 18.34
C VAL A 494 -9.82 -57.42 17.73
N VAL A 495 -9.71 -56.29 17.03
CA VAL A 495 -10.84 -55.62 16.35
C VAL A 495 -11.13 -56.27 14.99
N PHE A 496 -10.09 -56.67 14.24
CA PHE A 496 -10.27 -57.39 12.96
C PHE A 496 -10.82 -58.80 13.13
N GLY A 497 -10.42 -59.53 14.19
CA GLY A 497 -10.93 -60.87 14.48
C GLY A 497 -12.44 -60.90 14.76
N ARG A 498 -12.98 -59.88 15.44
CA ARG A 498 -14.42 -59.78 15.74
C ARG A 498 -15.26 -59.28 14.55
N CYS A 499 -14.68 -58.54 13.62
CA CYS A 499 -15.37 -58.10 12.41
C CYS A 499 -15.43 -59.20 11.32
N MET A 500 -14.47 -60.13 11.26
CA MET A 500 -14.49 -61.23 10.27
C MET A 500 -15.47 -62.37 10.62
N GLU A 501 -15.75 -62.64 11.91
CA GLU A 501 -16.76 -63.63 12.29
C GLU A 501 -18.20 -63.18 12.00
N GLN A 502 -18.46 -61.86 11.89
CA GLN A 502 -19.78 -61.32 11.50
C GLN A 502 -19.96 -61.11 9.99
N TRP A 503 -18.89 -61.19 9.20
CA TRP A 503 -18.95 -61.01 7.75
C TRP A 503 -19.22 -62.33 6.99
N VAL A 504 -18.96 -63.48 7.63
CA VAL A 504 -19.21 -64.82 7.06
C VAL A 504 -20.66 -65.30 7.26
N SER A 505 -21.51 -64.55 7.99
CA SER A 505 -22.92 -64.93 8.24
C SER A 505 -23.98 -64.02 7.58
N LEU A 506 -23.60 -63.19 6.60
CA LEU A 506 -24.51 -62.32 5.85
C LEU A 506 -24.36 -62.45 4.33
N ASP A 507 -23.79 -63.56 3.86
CA ASP A 507 -23.78 -63.99 2.46
C ASP A 507 -24.65 -65.25 2.29
N GLN A 508 -25.95 -65.09 2.61
CA GLN A 508 -27.10 -65.88 2.13
C GLN A 508 -28.32 -64.98 1.97
#